data_AF-A0A4P8VW46-F1
#
_entry.id   AF-A0A4P8VW46-F1
#
_cell.length_a   1.000
_cell.length_b   1.000
_cell.length_c   1.000
_cell.angle_alpha   90.00
_cell.angle_beta   90.00
_cell.angle_gamma   90.00
#
_symmetry.space_group_name_H-M   'P 1'
#
loop_
_entity.id
_entity.type
_entity.pdbx_description
1 polymer ?
#
loop_
_entity_poly.entity_id
_entity_poly.type
_entity_poly.pdbx_seq_one_letter_code
_entity_poly.pdbx_strand_id
1 'polypeptide(L)'
;MPQLDFTIAFPQIFWLFFSFFFLYSIIAHVFLPVFVKSLKVRKKIVVMNNESFNYLQKQLHLKQTSLANLLNKNIIEIRTSFEKNILPTFTTHATFDFDLINQKLAKVLYYNTLYCDLNVLDSIPLKPKFLNLRTFNNK
;
A
#
# COMPACT_ATOMS: atom_id res chain seq x y z
N MET A 1 18.89 87.26 27.25
CA MET A 1 18.66 85.91 26.69
C MET A 1 19.92 85.12 26.99
N PRO A 2 19.90 84.06 27.82
CA PRO A 2 21.13 83.38 28.16
C PRO A 2 21.63 82.68 26.90
N GLN A 3 22.77 83.16 26.40
CA GLN A 3 23.48 82.55 25.28
C GLN A 3 23.86 81.12 25.68
N LEU A 4 23.83 80.20 24.72
CA LEU A 4 24.19 78.80 24.92
C LEU A 4 25.53 78.72 25.67
N ASP A 5 25.48 78.27 26.93
CA ASP A 5 26.66 78.24 27.79
C ASP A 5 27.53 77.06 27.35
N PHE A 6 28.51 77.34 26.49
CA PHE A 6 29.44 76.34 25.92
C PHE A 6 30.13 75.51 27.01
N THR A 7 30.25 76.07 28.22
CA THR A 7 30.77 75.44 29.42
C THR A 7 29.94 74.23 29.88
N ILE A 8 28.62 74.26 29.70
CA ILE A 8 27.69 73.19 30.11
C ILE A 8 27.47 72.20 28.95
N ALA A 9 27.47 72.69 27.71
CA ALA A 9 27.28 71.85 26.53
C ALA A 9 28.43 70.86 26.33
N PHE A 10 29.69 71.27 26.54
CA PHE A 10 30.84 70.42 26.26
C PHE A 10 30.89 69.10 27.07
N PRO A 11 30.67 69.11 28.41
CA PRO A 11 30.54 67.88 29.19
C PRO A 11 29.39 66.98 28.73
N GLN A 12 28.26 67.55 28.33
CA GLN A 12 27.12 66.79 27.85
C GLN A 12 27.42 66.08 26.53
N ILE A 13 28.06 66.77 25.58
CA ILE A 13 28.54 66.18 24.33
C ILE A 13 29.54 65.04 24.64
N PHE A 14 30.47 65.26 25.57
CA PHE A 14 31.46 64.24 25.96
C PHE A 14 30.79 62.96 26.49
N TRP A 15 29.86 63.08 27.43
CA TRP A 15 29.13 61.93 27.98
C TRP A 15 28.25 61.23 26.95
N LEU A 16 27.65 61.99 26.03
CA LEU A 16 26.89 61.43 24.92
C LEU A 16 27.77 60.54 24.04
N PHE A 17 28.94 61.05 23.62
CA PHE A 17 29.91 60.27 22.84
C PHE A 17 30.37 59.03 23.59
N PHE A 18 30.70 59.16 24.87
CA PHE A 18 31.13 58.03 25.68
C PHE A 18 30.06 56.92 25.73
N SER A 19 28.79 57.29 26.02
CA SER A 19 27.69 56.31 26.05
C SER A 19 27.43 55.70 24.67
N PHE A 20 27.54 56.51 23.60
CA PHE A 20 27.34 56.06 22.24
C PHE A 20 28.41 55.03 21.84
N PHE A 21 29.69 55.29 22.10
CA PHE A 21 30.77 54.34 21.80
C PHE A 21 30.65 53.05 22.60
N PHE A 22 30.25 53.15 23.86
CA PHE A 22 30.01 51.98 24.70
C PHE A 22 28.87 51.10 24.13
N LEU A 23 27.72 51.71 23.82
CA LEU A 23 26.59 51.02 23.22
C LEU A 23 26.94 50.45 21.84
N TYR A 24 27.63 51.23 21.01
CA TYR A 24 28.09 50.80 19.70
C TYR A 24 29.00 49.58 19.80
N SER A 25 29.94 49.57 20.74
CA SER A 25 30.81 48.40 20.97
C SER A 25 30.01 47.17 21.39
N ILE A 26 29.02 47.32 22.28
CA ILE A 26 28.15 46.21 22.68
C ILE A 26 27.38 45.67 21.47
N ILE A 27 26.79 46.55 20.66
CA ILE A 27 26.02 46.14 19.49
C ILE A 27 26.93 45.44 18.46
N ALA A 28 28.09 46.03 18.17
CA ALA A 28 29.01 45.54 17.15
C ALA A 28 29.68 44.23 17.55
N HIS A 29 30.13 44.10 18.81
CA HIS A 29 30.91 42.95 19.25
C HIS A 29 30.10 41.86 19.92
N VAL A 30 28.90 42.14 20.44
CA VAL A 30 28.06 41.14 21.12
C VAL A 30 26.84 40.80 20.28
N PHE A 31 25.99 41.78 19.98
CA PHE A 31 24.70 41.51 19.33
C PHE A 31 24.85 41.08 17.88
N LEU A 32 25.66 41.80 17.09
CA LEU A 32 25.86 41.52 15.67
C LEU A 32 26.38 40.10 15.41
N PRO A 33 27.44 39.60 16.07
CA PRO A 33 27.92 38.24 15.81
C PRO A 33 26.90 37.17 16.23
N VAL A 34 26.19 37.36 17.34
CA VAL A 34 25.14 36.44 17.78
C VAL A 34 23.98 36.41 16.78
N PHE A 35 23.56 37.58 16.29
CA PHE A 35 22.51 37.71 15.30
C PHE A 35 22.87 37.03 13.98
N VAL A 36 24.05 37.31 13.45
CA VAL A 36 24.55 36.70 12.21
C VAL A 36 24.70 35.18 12.36
N LYS A 37 25.21 34.70 13.50
CA LYS A 37 25.33 33.26 13.79
C LYS A 37 23.95 32.60 13.80
N SER A 38 22.96 33.21 14.46
CA SER A 38 21.58 32.71 14.50
C SER A 38 20.98 32.59 13.09
N LEU A 39 21.12 33.63 12.26
CA LEU A 39 20.65 33.60 10.88
C LEU A 39 21.34 32.51 10.05
N LYS A 40 22.66 32.36 10.19
CA LYS A 40 23.42 31.35 9.47
C LYS A 40 23.01 29.93 9.86
N VAL A 41 22.78 29.68 11.15
CA VAL A 41 22.31 28.39 11.66
C VAL A 41 20.91 28.08 11.13
N ARG A 42 19.98 29.04 11.20
CA ARG A 42 18.61 28.87 10.66
C ARG A 42 18.63 28.56 9.17
N LYS A 43 19.42 29.31 8.39
CA LYS A 43 19.60 29.04 6.96
C LYS A 43 20.14 27.64 6.70
N LYS A 44 21.15 27.20 7.47
CA LYS A 44 21.73 25.87 7.33
C LYS A 44 20.70 24.77 7.62
N ILE A 45 19.90 24.92 8.69
CA ILE A 45 18.85 23.96 9.04
C ILE A 45 17.81 23.85 7.91
N VAL A 46 17.36 24.98 7.36
CA VAL A 46 16.41 24.98 6.24
C VAL A 46 16.98 24.27 5.02
N VAL A 47 18.24 24.53 4.66
CA VAL A 47 18.90 23.87 3.53
C VAL A 47 19.02 22.36 3.77
N MET A 48 19.51 21.94 4.93
CA MET A 48 19.65 20.51 5.27
C MET A 48 18.30 19.78 5.28
N ASN A 49 17.24 20.41 5.80
CA ASN A 49 15.91 19.84 5.76
C ASN A 49 15.38 19.71 4.34
N ASN A 50 15.61 20.71 3.49
CA ASN A 50 15.21 20.67 2.09
C ASN A 50 15.95 19.56 1.31
N GLU A 51 17.25 19.40 1.55
CA GLU A 51 18.05 18.32 0.96
C GLU A 51 17.55 16.94 1.42
N SER A 52 17.30 16.77 2.71
CA SER A 52 16.76 15.54 3.29
C SER A 52 15.38 15.21 2.74
N PHE A 53 14.51 16.22 2.62
CA PHE A 53 13.18 16.09 2.03
C PHE A 53 13.27 15.65 0.57
N ASN A 54 14.10 16.31 -0.24
CA ASN A 54 14.31 15.95 -1.64
C ASN A 54 14.86 14.53 -1.81
N TYR A 55 15.77 14.10 -0.92
CA TYR A 55 16.27 12.73 -0.90
C TYR A 55 15.14 11.73 -0.62
N LEU A 56 14.34 11.97 0.42
CA LEU A 56 13.19 11.11 0.77
C LEU A 56 12.16 11.08 -0.36
N GLN A 57 11.87 12.21 -0.97
CA GLN A 57 10.93 12.30 -2.09
C GLN A 57 11.41 11.48 -3.29
N LYS A 58 12.70 11.56 -3.64
CA LYS A 58 13.29 10.72 -4.71
C LYS A 58 13.19 9.24 -4.39
N GLN A 59 13.51 8.84 -3.16
CA GLN A 59 13.42 7.44 -2.74
C GLN A 59 11.98 6.92 -2.77
N LEU A 60 11.03 7.75 -2.32
CA LEU A 60 9.61 7.42 -2.35
C LEU A 60 9.13 7.25 -3.80
N HIS A 61 9.50 8.16 -4.69
CA HIS A 61 9.18 8.06 -6.11
C HIS A 61 9.76 6.78 -6.73
N LEU A 62 11.02 6.45 -6.49
CA LEU A 62 11.64 5.22 -6.99
C LEU A 62 10.89 3.96 -6.49
N LYS A 63 10.52 3.92 -5.21
CA LYS A 63 9.74 2.81 -4.65
C LYS A 63 8.35 2.72 -5.27
N GLN A 64 7.67 3.85 -5.48
CA GLN A 64 6.36 3.89 -6.14
C GLN A 64 6.46 3.39 -7.58
N THR A 65 7.44 3.84 -8.35
CA THR A 65 7.66 3.38 -9.73
C THR A 65 7.98 1.88 -9.76
N SER A 66 8.84 1.40 -8.85
CA SER A 66 9.17 -0.02 -8.74
C SER A 66 7.94 -0.87 -8.41
N LEU A 67 7.11 -0.41 -7.47
CA LEU A 67 5.86 -1.08 -7.10
C LEU A 67 4.87 -1.12 -8.27
N ALA A 68 4.69 0.00 -8.97
CA ALA A 68 3.82 0.08 -10.14
C ALA A 68 4.28 -0.86 -11.26
N ASN A 69 5.59 -0.91 -11.53
CA ASN A 69 6.16 -1.82 -12.51
C ASN A 69 5.99 -3.28 -12.11
N LEU A 70 6.18 -3.60 -10.83
CA LEU A 70 6.00 -4.95 -10.31
C LEU A 70 4.52 -5.39 -10.38
N LEU A 71 3.59 -4.52 -10.00
CA LEU A 71 2.15 -4.76 -10.12
C LEU A 71 1.76 -4.99 -11.58
N ASN A 72 2.18 -4.11 -12.49
CA ASN A 72 1.90 -4.26 -13.92
C ASN A 72 2.46 -5.57 -14.48
N LYS A 73 3.70 -5.92 -14.12
CA LYS A 73 4.32 -7.18 -14.54
C LYS A 73 3.51 -8.38 -14.04
N ASN A 74 3.16 -8.41 -12.75
CA ASN A 74 2.39 -9.50 -12.16
C ASN A 74 0.99 -9.62 -12.79
N ILE A 75 0.31 -8.50 -13.06
CA ILE A 75 -0.99 -8.50 -13.74
C ILE A 75 -0.87 -9.10 -15.15
N ILE A 76 0.19 -8.76 -15.90
CA ILE A 76 0.45 -9.34 -17.21
C ILE A 76 0.75 -10.84 -17.10
N GLU A 77 1.52 -11.28 -16.11
CA GLU A 77 1.79 -12.70 -15.87
C GLU A 77 0.50 -13.47 -15.53
N ILE A 78 -0.36 -12.93 -14.67
CA ILE A 78 -1.66 -13.52 -14.34
C ILE A 78 -2.54 -13.60 -15.59
N ARG A 79 -2.63 -12.52 -16.37
CA ARG A 79 -3.41 -12.47 -17.60
C ARG A 79 -2.93 -13.52 -18.60
N THR A 80 -1.63 -13.58 -18.85
CA THR A 80 -1.06 -14.55 -19.80
C THR A 80 -1.21 -15.99 -19.31
N SER A 81 -1.12 -16.24 -18.00
CA SER A 81 -1.43 -17.55 -17.42
C SER A 81 -2.90 -17.90 -17.61
N PHE A 82 -3.82 -16.96 -17.40
CA PHE A 82 -5.25 -17.16 -17.61
C PHE A 82 -5.57 -17.46 -19.08
N GLU A 83 -5.03 -16.67 -20.00
CA GLU A 83 -5.20 -16.85 -21.46
C GLU A 83 -4.60 -18.17 -21.96
N LYS A 84 -3.51 -18.66 -21.35
CA LYS A 84 -2.87 -19.91 -21.76
C LYS A 84 -3.45 -21.16 -21.11
N ASN A 85 -3.88 -21.09 -19.85
CA ASN A 85 -4.27 -22.28 -19.10
C ASN A 85 -5.78 -22.46 -18.99
N ILE A 86 -6.55 -21.37 -18.96
CA ILE A 86 -7.98 -21.42 -18.65
C ILE A 86 -8.82 -21.17 -19.90
N LEU A 87 -8.46 -20.16 -20.70
CA LEU A 87 -9.18 -19.84 -21.92
C LEU A 87 -9.24 -21.02 -22.93
N PRO A 88 -8.17 -21.81 -23.13
CA PRO A 88 -8.22 -22.95 -24.04
C PRO A 88 -9.12 -24.07 -23.51
N THR A 89 -9.24 -24.24 -22.19
CA THR A 89 -10.14 -25.25 -21.60
C THR A 89 -11.61 -24.93 -21.88
N PHE A 90 -11.96 -23.66 -22.07
CA PHE A 90 -13.30 -23.25 -22.47
C PHE A 90 -13.52 -23.26 -23.98
N THR A 91 -12.47 -23.13 -24.80
CA THR A 91 -12.58 -23.06 -26.26
C THR A 91 -12.27 -24.37 -26.97
N THR A 92 -11.47 -25.26 -26.38
CA THR A 92 -11.20 -26.61 -26.90
C THR A 92 -12.28 -27.58 -26.44
N HIS A 93 -13.28 -27.76 -27.30
CA HIS A 93 -14.20 -28.90 -27.33
C HIS A 93 -14.87 -29.26 -26.00
N ALA A 94 -15.89 -28.49 -25.65
CA ALA A 94 -17.11 -29.12 -25.18
C ALA A 94 -18.29 -28.42 -25.84
N THR A 95 -18.68 -28.88 -27.03
CA THR A 95 -20.11 -28.94 -27.32
C THR A 95 -20.69 -29.86 -26.26
N PHE A 96 -20.98 -29.31 -25.08
CA PHE A 96 -21.81 -29.98 -24.11
C PHE A 96 -23.11 -30.24 -24.87
N ASP A 97 -23.29 -31.50 -25.26
CA ASP A 97 -24.51 -31.94 -25.91
C ASP A 97 -25.60 -31.95 -24.83
N PHE A 98 -26.10 -30.74 -24.56
CA PHE A 98 -27.18 -30.50 -23.60
C PHE A 98 -28.39 -31.34 -23.98
N ASP A 99 -28.59 -31.66 -25.26
CA ASP A 99 -29.68 -32.51 -25.71
C ASP A 99 -29.48 -33.96 -25.24
N LEU A 100 -28.27 -34.52 -25.35
CA LEU A 100 -27.98 -35.87 -24.81
C LEU A 100 -28.16 -35.92 -23.28
N ILE A 101 -27.70 -34.89 -22.56
CA ILE A 101 -27.84 -34.81 -21.11
C ILE A 101 -29.31 -34.68 -20.72
N ASN A 102 -30.06 -33.80 -21.39
CA ASN A 102 -31.48 -33.60 -21.17
C ASN A 102 -32.28 -34.87 -21.48
N GLN A 103 -31.96 -35.59 -22.55
CA GLN A 103 -32.61 -36.87 -22.86
C GLN A 103 -32.34 -37.93 -21.80
N LYS A 104 -31.11 -38.02 -21.27
CA LYS A 104 -30.79 -38.93 -20.17
C LYS A 104 -31.51 -38.52 -18.89
N LEU A 105 -31.53 -37.23 -18.56
CA LEU A 105 -32.23 -36.71 -17.39
C LEU A 105 -33.74 -36.97 -17.48
N ALA A 106 -34.34 -36.73 -18.65
CA ALA A 106 -35.75 -36.98 -18.92
C ALA A 106 -36.09 -38.47 -18.83
N LYS A 107 -35.24 -39.37 -19.35
CA LYS A 107 -35.40 -40.82 -19.18
C LYS A 107 -35.32 -41.25 -17.72
N VAL A 108 -34.35 -40.72 -16.98
CA VAL A 108 -34.21 -41.01 -15.54
C VAL A 108 -35.43 -40.51 -14.78
N LEU A 109 -35.88 -39.28 -15.03
CA LEU A 109 -37.10 -38.74 -14.43
C LEU A 109 -38.32 -39.60 -14.77
N TYR A 110 -38.49 -39.97 -16.03
CA TYR A 110 -39.59 -40.83 -16.48
C TYR A 110 -39.60 -42.19 -15.77
N TYR A 111 -38.45 -42.88 -15.74
CA TYR A 111 -38.36 -44.17 -15.05
C TYR A 111 -38.50 -44.05 -13.53
N ASN A 112 -37.98 -42.97 -12.94
CA ASN A 112 -38.14 -42.70 -11.52
C ASN A 112 -39.63 -42.46 -11.20
N THR A 113 -40.34 -41.66 -12.00
CA THR A 113 -41.79 -41.47 -11.83
C THR A 113 -42.62 -42.73 -12.08
N LEU A 114 -42.16 -43.63 -12.95
CA LEU A 114 -42.90 -44.84 -13.31
C LEU A 114 -42.65 -46.02 -12.35
N TYR A 115 -41.45 -46.12 -11.77
CA TYR A 115 -41.04 -47.25 -10.94
C TYR A 115 -40.83 -46.92 -9.46
N CYS A 116 -40.66 -45.65 -9.07
CA CYS A 116 -40.70 -45.24 -7.66
C CYS A 116 -42.14 -44.96 -7.21
N ASP A 117 -43.00 -45.96 -7.37
CA ASP A 117 -44.21 -46.10 -6.55
C ASP A 117 -43.82 -46.87 -5.28
N LEU A 118 -44.28 -46.40 -4.11
CA LEU A 118 -44.07 -47.06 -2.82
C LEU A 118 -44.54 -48.53 -2.88
N ASN A 119 -45.60 -48.79 -3.64
CA ASN A 119 -46.13 -50.14 -3.84
C ASN A 119 -45.16 -51.07 -4.59
N VAL A 120 -44.38 -50.53 -5.54
CA VAL A 120 -43.38 -51.32 -6.30
C VAL A 120 -42.15 -51.57 -5.43
N LEU A 121 -41.71 -50.59 -4.64
CA LEU A 121 -40.57 -50.72 -3.74
C LEU A 121 -40.81 -51.79 -2.67
N ASP A 122 -42.01 -51.85 -2.09
CA ASP A 122 -42.41 -52.87 -1.11
C ASP A 122 -42.57 -54.27 -1.72
N SER A 123 -42.75 -54.35 -3.05
CA SER A 123 -42.89 -55.61 -3.78
C SER A 123 -41.56 -56.27 -4.17
N ILE A 124 -40.42 -55.58 -3.99
CA ILE A 124 -39.09 -56.12 -4.32
C ILE A 124 -38.57 -56.89 -3.09
N PRO A 125 -38.54 -58.25 -3.12
CA PRO A 125 -38.01 -59.03 -2.02
C PRO A 125 -36.49 -58.86 -1.95
N LEU A 126 -36.02 -57.95 -1.09
CA LEU A 126 -34.62 -57.79 -0.76
C LEU A 126 -34.17 -58.99 0.08
N LYS A 127 -33.66 -60.04 -0.59
CA LYS A 127 -32.97 -61.12 0.11
C LYS A 127 -31.58 -60.64 0.48
N PRO A 128 -31.20 -60.63 1.76
CA PRO A 128 -29.82 -60.35 2.15
C PRO A 128 -28.93 -61.44 1.54
N LYS A 129 -27.96 -61.02 0.71
CA LYS A 129 -26.91 -61.92 0.24
C LYS A 129 -26.04 -62.22 1.46
N PHE A 130 -26.13 -63.43 1.99
CA PHE A 130 -25.22 -63.89 3.03
C PHE A 130 -23.78 -63.67 2.54
N LEU A 131 -23.03 -62.87 3.28
CA LEU A 131 -21.61 -62.61 3.04
C LEU A 131 -20.91 -63.95 2.88
N ASN A 132 -20.38 -64.21 1.69
CA ASN A 132 -19.51 -65.35 1.43
C ASN A 132 -18.16 -65.05 2.10
N LEU A 133 -18.11 -65.23 3.42
CA LEU A 133 -16.87 -65.19 4.19
C LEU A 133 -16.07 -66.44 3.82
N ARG A 134 -15.35 -66.34 2.70
CA ARG A 134 -14.28 -67.29 2.36
C ARG A 134 -13.27 -67.23 3.48
N THR A 135 -13.23 -68.27 4.32
CA THR A 135 -12.20 -68.47 5.32
C THR A 135 -10.84 -68.33 4.67
N PHE A 136 -10.09 -67.30 5.04
CA PHE A 136 -8.67 -67.18 4.73
C PHE A 136 -7.93 -68.26 5.51
N ASN A 137 -7.74 -69.42 4.89
CA ASN A 137 -6.66 -70.33 5.27
C ASN A 137 -5.47 -69.99 4.38
N ASN A 138 -4.45 -69.36 4.97
CA ASN A 138 -3.07 -69.55 4.54
C ASN A 138 -2.11 -69.18 5.68
N LYS A 139 -1.44 -70.25 6.15
CA LYS A 139 -0.34 -70.37 7.11
C LYS A 139 -0.69 -70.38 8.59
#